data_AF-A0A5C1Q5I6-F1
#
_entry.id   AF-A0A5C1Q5I6-F1
#
_cell.length_a   1.000
_cell.length_b   1.000
_cell.length_c   1.000
_cell.angle_alpha   90.00
_cell.angle_beta   90.00
_cell.angle_gamma   90.00
#
_symmetry.space_group_name_H-M   'P 1'
#
loop_
_entity.id
_entity.type
_entity.pdbx_description
1 polymer ?
#
loop_
_entity_poly.entity_id
_entity_poly.type
_entity_poly.pdbx_seq_one_letter_code
_entity_poly.pdbx_strand_id
1 'polypeptide(L)'
;MPSSEQAVSKANEAIAIRPKRGKLTLLSRRIYNVFLYHAQRQGVDQPTYALPLAELISDARFTSNNTELLKSHIRDMQATTIEWHTSSGGGKRWTSTQLLGTVMIDEPGRGKACTITWSYPDAVREHLVRPAHYTRILLEISSQMRSYAASVLYELGARYLTSPAQLTMREDVLWWASVLTGRSDLVKVDYRIFHRDTIKKALAELDTLSEDFRMEVVEHKRGRKVEELQFRVITKPKLAQDGAASQAAAAVFDLELVDRIVGVGIKRQDAEEFYVSTEELVLRAAVEHVEQRNRNDTLPPLKSPKAYLRDALKKQYAGVAEGDAKPAGPLSQPVPSLQEKLQRLREEWAHHKAMQARAQFMAMDQTERNACLARFETERLPEVASPIAKAWRRDGIDSRIAGSTFNRWLAGVLWPGEVTDSDLLNFAMLRQT
;
A
#
# COMPACT_ATOMS: atom_id res chain seq x y z
N MET A 1 5.83 -29.28 5.33
CA MET A 1 6.72 -28.11 5.39
C MET A 1 5.82 -26.89 5.41
N PRO A 2 5.99 -25.93 6.34
CA PRO A 2 5.31 -24.65 6.20
C PRO A 2 5.69 -24.07 4.84
N SER A 3 4.69 -23.68 4.05
CA SER A 3 4.86 -23.01 2.77
C SER A 3 5.81 -21.83 2.99
N SER A 4 7.03 -21.90 2.47
CA SER A 4 7.93 -20.75 2.48
C SER A 4 7.21 -19.62 1.76
N GLU A 5 6.96 -18.54 2.48
CA GLU A 5 6.21 -17.38 1.98
C GLU A 5 6.83 -16.87 0.67
N GLN A 6 6.24 -17.23 -0.47
CA GLN A 6 6.80 -16.90 -1.78
C GLN A 6 6.61 -15.40 -2.03
N ALA A 7 7.72 -14.67 -2.10
CA ALA A 7 7.73 -13.23 -2.31
C ALA A 7 8.62 -12.85 -3.50
N VAL A 8 8.11 -11.96 -4.34
CA VAL A 8 8.87 -11.36 -5.45
C VAL A 8 9.28 -9.93 -5.09
N SER A 9 10.52 -9.56 -5.41
CA SER A 9 11.03 -8.20 -5.22
C SER A 9 10.72 -7.40 -6.47
N LYS A 10 9.58 -6.72 -6.53
CA LYS A 10 9.15 -6.04 -7.76
C LYS A 10 9.69 -4.62 -7.79
N ALA A 11 10.39 -4.25 -8.85
CA ALA A 11 10.85 -2.88 -9.06
C ALA A 11 9.69 -1.88 -8.94
N ASN A 12 9.92 -0.74 -8.29
CA ASN A 12 8.87 0.24 -8.02
C ASN A 12 8.20 0.77 -9.31
N GLU A 13 9.00 0.98 -10.36
CA GLU A 13 8.58 1.39 -11.70
C GLU A 13 7.68 0.33 -12.37
N ALA A 14 7.81 -0.95 -11.98
CA ALA A 14 7.06 -2.07 -12.53
C ALA A 14 5.74 -2.38 -11.80
N ILE A 15 5.36 -1.62 -10.76
CA ILE A 15 4.14 -1.90 -9.98
C ILE A 15 2.90 -1.32 -10.68
N ALA A 16 2.92 -0.03 -11.01
CA ALA A 16 1.81 0.68 -11.64
C ALA A 16 1.92 0.65 -13.18
N ILE A 17 2.11 -0.54 -13.76
CA ILE A 17 2.27 -0.68 -15.22
C ILE A 17 1.01 -0.21 -15.92
N ARG A 18 1.17 0.80 -16.78
CA ARG A 18 0.17 1.26 -17.72
C ARG A 18 0.49 0.67 -19.10
N PRO A 19 -0.34 -0.26 -19.63
CA PRO A 19 -0.13 -0.75 -20.99
C PRO A 19 -0.35 0.40 -21.97
N LYS A 20 0.60 0.62 -22.88
CA LYS A 20 0.47 1.61 -23.96
C LYS A 20 -0.24 1.04 -25.19
N ARG A 21 -0.20 -0.28 -25.35
CA ARG A 21 -0.91 -1.03 -26.38
C ARG A 21 -1.46 -2.33 -25.80
N GLY A 22 -2.69 -2.67 -26.17
CA GLY A 22 -3.33 -3.92 -25.77
C GLY A 22 -3.99 -3.86 -24.39
N LYS A 23 -4.15 -5.05 -23.79
CA LYS A 23 -4.78 -5.22 -22.49
C LYS A 23 -3.94 -6.16 -21.63
N LEU A 24 -3.70 -5.76 -20.38
CA LEU A 24 -3.12 -6.64 -19.37
C LEU A 24 -4.24 -7.25 -18.52
N THR A 25 -4.30 -8.58 -18.48
CA THR A 25 -5.31 -9.30 -17.68
C THR A 25 -4.78 -9.66 -16.30
N LEU A 26 -5.67 -10.09 -15.39
CA LEU A 26 -5.25 -10.52 -14.05
C LEU A 26 -4.34 -11.75 -14.15
N LEU A 27 -4.69 -12.70 -15.01
CA LEU A 27 -3.88 -13.89 -15.24
C LEU A 27 -2.51 -13.52 -15.84
N SER A 28 -2.45 -12.59 -16.79
CA SER A 28 -1.18 -12.05 -17.31
C SER A 28 -0.30 -11.49 -16.18
N ARG A 29 -0.86 -10.70 -15.25
CA ARG A 29 -0.10 -10.18 -14.09
C ARG A 29 0.42 -11.29 -13.18
N ARG A 30 -0.40 -12.33 -12.92
CA ARG A 30 0.01 -13.47 -12.09
C ARG A 30 1.17 -14.22 -12.75
N ILE A 31 1.03 -14.58 -14.02
CA ILE A 31 2.08 -15.24 -14.81
C ILE A 31 3.35 -14.39 -14.79
N TYR A 32 3.23 -13.07 -15.00
CA TYR A 32 4.37 -12.16 -14.96
C TYR A 32 5.08 -12.14 -13.60
N ASN A 33 4.32 -12.07 -12.50
CA ASN A 33 4.89 -12.09 -11.15
C ASN A 33 5.57 -13.43 -10.84
N VAL A 34 5.02 -14.56 -11.31
CA VAL A 34 5.64 -15.89 -11.19
C VAL A 34 6.92 -16.00 -12.01
N PHE A 35 6.91 -15.55 -13.27
CA PHE A 35 8.12 -15.46 -14.08
C PHE A 35 9.19 -14.61 -13.38
N LEU A 36 8.80 -13.47 -12.81
CA LEU A 36 9.75 -12.59 -12.15
C LEU A 36 10.34 -13.25 -10.90
N TYR A 37 9.52 -13.91 -10.09
CA TYR A 37 9.95 -14.68 -8.92
C TYR A 37 11.00 -15.74 -9.29
N HIS A 38 10.73 -16.54 -10.33
CA HIS A 38 11.64 -17.59 -10.77
C HIS A 38 12.91 -17.05 -11.42
N ALA A 39 12.83 -15.95 -12.17
CA ALA A 39 13.98 -15.28 -12.76
C ALA A 39 14.93 -14.73 -11.68
N GLN A 40 14.38 -14.13 -10.61
CA GLN A 40 15.17 -13.61 -9.48
C GLN A 40 15.98 -14.69 -8.77
N ARG A 41 15.43 -15.91 -8.68
CA ARG A 41 16.10 -17.06 -8.07
C ARG A 41 17.19 -17.66 -8.96
N GLN A 42 17.05 -17.54 -10.28
CA GLN A 42 18.05 -18.00 -11.26
C GLN A 42 19.20 -16.99 -11.42
N GLY A 43 18.97 -15.71 -11.13
CA GLY A 43 19.98 -14.66 -11.12
C GLY A 43 20.06 -13.86 -12.42
N VAL A 44 20.50 -12.61 -12.31
CA VAL A 44 20.49 -11.63 -13.42
C VAL A 44 21.44 -11.97 -14.58
N ASP A 45 22.47 -12.78 -14.30
CA ASP A 45 23.52 -13.13 -15.27
C ASP A 45 23.01 -14.07 -16.36
N GLN A 46 21.84 -14.68 -16.16
CA GLN A 46 21.19 -15.53 -17.16
C GLN A 46 20.45 -14.68 -18.21
N PRO A 47 20.70 -14.88 -19.51
CA PRO A 47 19.99 -14.16 -20.57
C PRO A 47 18.54 -14.65 -20.74
N THR A 48 18.29 -15.91 -20.37
CA THR A 48 16.99 -16.58 -20.41
C THR A 48 16.78 -17.37 -19.13
N TYR A 49 15.52 -17.54 -18.75
CA TYR A 49 15.09 -18.25 -17.56
C TYR A 49 14.19 -19.40 -17.94
N ALA A 50 14.19 -20.47 -17.16
CA ALA A 50 13.37 -21.64 -17.43
C ALA A 50 12.69 -22.18 -16.17
N LEU A 51 11.50 -22.78 -16.32
CA LEU A 51 10.87 -23.58 -15.29
C LEU A 51 9.99 -24.68 -15.90
N PRO A 52 9.67 -25.75 -15.14
CA PRO A 52 8.64 -26.69 -15.55
C PRO A 52 7.30 -25.98 -15.78
N LEU A 53 6.63 -26.26 -16.91
CA LEU A 53 5.34 -25.63 -17.23
C LEU A 53 4.27 -25.93 -16.16
N ALA A 54 4.33 -27.12 -15.56
CA ALA A 54 3.43 -27.51 -14.47
C ALA A 54 3.59 -26.63 -13.22
N GLU A 55 4.81 -26.19 -12.93
CA GLU A 55 5.10 -25.29 -11.80
C GLU A 55 4.53 -23.89 -12.08
N LEU A 56 4.70 -23.37 -13.30
CA LEU A 56 4.05 -22.12 -13.71
C LEU A 56 2.52 -22.17 -13.54
N ILE A 57 1.90 -23.26 -14.00
CA ILE A 57 0.45 -23.46 -13.92
C ILE A 57 -0.02 -23.46 -12.46
N SER A 58 0.73 -24.14 -11.58
CA SER A 58 0.45 -24.22 -10.14
C SER A 58 0.58 -22.84 -9.47
N ASP A 59 1.73 -22.18 -9.62
CA ASP A 59 2.05 -20.92 -8.95
C ASP A 59 1.15 -19.76 -9.45
N ALA A 60 0.81 -19.74 -10.74
CA ALA A 60 -0.09 -18.72 -11.29
C ALA A 60 -1.58 -18.98 -10.93
N ARG A 61 -1.89 -20.10 -10.28
CA ARG A 61 -3.24 -20.64 -10.07
C ARG A 61 -4.04 -20.68 -11.37
N PHE A 62 -3.42 -21.17 -12.43
CA PHE A 62 -4.08 -21.34 -13.72
C PHE A 62 -4.91 -22.62 -13.68
N THR A 63 -6.23 -22.48 -13.55
CA THR A 63 -7.14 -23.62 -13.37
C THR A 63 -7.67 -24.21 -14.67
N SER A 64 -7.22 -23.71 -15.83
CA SER A 64 -7.64 -24.21 -17.14
C SER A 64 -6.66 -25.23 -17.68
N ASN A 65 -7.17 -26.27 -18.33
CA ASN A 65 -6.35 -27.21 -19.10
C ASN A 65 -6.02 -26.67 -20.52
N ASN A 66 -6.45 -25.44 -20.84
CA ASN A 66 -6.28 -24.85 -22.17
C ASN A 66 -4.92 -24.15 -22.29
N THR A 67 -3.92 -24.87 -22.79
CA THR A 67 -2.58 -24.32 -23.06
C THR A 67 -2.61 -23.18 -24.08
N GLU A 68 -3.58 -23.14 -25.00
CA GLU A 68 -3.71 -22.03 -25.96
C GLU A 68 -4.12 -20.73 -25.28
N LEU A 69 -4.93 -20.80 -24.22
CA LEU A 69 -5.27 -19.63 -23.41
C LEU A 69 -4.02 -19.05 -22.72
N LEU A 70 -3.15 -19.92 -22.19
CA LEU A 70 -1.85 -19.51 -21.64
C LEU A 70 -0.99 -18.83 -22.72
N LYS A 71 -0.85 -19.46 -23.90
CA LYS A 71 -0.12 -18.91 -25.04
C LYS A 71 -0.69 -17.55 -25.47
N SER A 72 -2.01 -17.36 -25.45
CA SER A 72 -2.66 -16.06 -25.71
C SER A 72 -2.23 -14.99 -24.71
N HIS A 73 -2.26 -15.28 -23.41
CA HIS A 73 -1.83 -14.32 -22.38
C HIS A 73 -0.35 -13.95 -22.49
N ILE A 74 0.50 -14.90 -22.88
CA ILE A 74 1.92 -14.65 -23.15
C ILE A 74 2.08 -13.72 -24.34
N ARG A 75 1.37 -13.98 -25.45
CA ARG A 75 1.38 -13.11 -26.64
C ARG A 75 0.89 -11.70 -26.32
N ASP A 76 -0.15 -11.56 -25.50
CA ASP A 76 -0.63 -10.26 -25.03
C ASP A 76 0.45 -9.50 -24.24
N MET A 77 1.21 -10.18 -23.37
CA MET A 77 2.33 -9.58 -22.64
C MET A 77 3.48 -9.18 -23.58
N GLN A 78 3.83 -10.01 -24.56
CA GLN A 78 4.86 -9.66 -25.55
C GLN A 78 4.45 -8.45 -26.41
N ALA A 79 3.17 -8.32 -26.73
CA ALA A 79 2.62 -7.17 -27.47
C ALA A 79 2.46 -5.91 -26.61
N THR A 80 2.49 -6.04 -25.29
CA THR A 80 2.36 -4.92 -24.36
C THR A 80 3.67 -4.16 -24.26
N THR A 81 3.68 -2.90 -24.66
CA THR A 81 4.81 -1.99 -24.44
C THR A 81 4.66 -1.23 -23.13
N ILE A 82 5.77 -1.09 -22.43
CA ILE A 82 5.93 -0.35 -21.18
C ILE A 82 7.00 0.72 -21.36
N GLU A 83 6.88 1.79 -20.59
CA GLU A 83 7.87 2.86 -20.52
C GLU A 83 8.57 2.80 -19.18
N TRP A 84 9.90 2.89 -19.23
CA TRP A 84 10.77 2.87 -18.07
C TRP A 84 11.53 4.19 -17.99
N HIS A 85 11.54 4.78 -16.80
CA HIS A 85 12.27 6.01 -16.53
C HIS A 85 13.35 5.71 -15.51
N THR A 86 14.61 5.89 -15.88
CA THR A 86 15.74 5.83 -14.94
C THR A 86 16.29 7.22 -14.70
N SER A 87 16.61 7.52 -13.44
CA SER A 87 17.35 8.72 -13.05
C SER A 87 18.62 8.23 -12.35
N SER A 88 19.76 8.28 -13.03
CA SER A 88 21.05 7.88 -12.45
C SER A 88 22.12 8.89 -12.86
N GLY A 89 22.97 9.29 -11.90
CA GLY A 89 24.10 10.20 -12.15
C GLY A 89 23.71 11.57 -12.72
N GLY A 90 22.52 12.09 -12.38
CA GLY A 90 22.03 13.39 -12.87
C GLY A 90 21.39 13.36 -14.27
N GLY A 91 21.42 12.22 -14.97
CA GLY A 91 20.76 12.04 -16.27
C GLY A 91 19.41 11.34 -16.14
N LYS A 92 18.39 11.86 -16.84
CA LYS A 92 17.11 11.16 -17.04
C LYS A 92 17.16 10.36 -18.34
N ARG A 93 16.87 9.06 -18.28
CA ARG A 93 16.76 8.19 -19.44
C ARG A 93 15.36 7.60 -19.53
N TRP A 94 14.75 7.74 -20.71
CA TRP A 94 13.50 7.13 -21.08
C TRP A 94 13.76 5.92 -21.98
N THR A 95 13.13 4.80 -21.65
CA THR A 95 13.24 3.54 -22.41
C THR A 95 11.83 3.03 -22.68
N SER A 96 11.52 2.73 -23.94
CA SER A 96 10.30 2.02 -24.33
C SER A 96 10.66 0.58 -24.70
N THR A 97 9.99 -0.39 -24.08
CA THR A 97 10.31 -1.81 -24.26
C THR A 97 9.05 -2.67 -24.14
N GLN A 98 9.12 -3.93 -24.61
CA GLN A 98 8.08 -4.92 -24.35
C GLN A 98 8.06 -5.34 -22.88
N LEU A 99 6.92 -5.79 -22.38
CA LEU A 99 6.81 -6.32 -21.02
C LEU A 99 7.54 -7.65 -20.86
N LEU A 100 7.51 -8.50 -21.90
CA LEU A 100 8.13 -9.83 -21.91
C LEU A 100 8.84 -10.04 -23.25
N GLY A 101 10.04 -10.62 -23.21
CA GLY A 101 10.81 -10.97 -24.40
C GLY A 101 10.35 -12.29 -25.02
N THR A 102 11.27 -13.01 -25.66
CA THR A 102 11.01 -14.32 -26.27
C THR A 102 10.54 -15.33 -25.22
N VAL A 103 9.54 -16.14 -25.57
CA VAL A 103 9.04 -17.27 -24.78
C VAL A 103 8.97 -18.52 -25.66
N MET A 104 9.46 -19.64 -25.15
CA MET A 104 9.46 -20.95 -25.81
C MET A 104 8.85 -21.98 -24.87
N ILE A 105 8.03 -22.88 -25.41
CA ILE A 105 7.50 -24.04 -24.65
C ILE A 105 8.00 -25.28 -25.37
N ASP A 106 8.90 -26.00 -24.73
CA ASP A 106 9.42 -27.27 -25.22
C ASP A 106 8.49 -28.41 -24.77
N GLU A 107 7.92 -29.12 -25.74
CA GLU A 107 7.02 -30.26 -25.54
C GLU A 107 7.71 -31.56 -25.99
N PRO A 108 8.62 -32.13 -25.16
CA PRO A 108 9.53 -33.23 -25.57
C PRO A 108 8.86 -34.61 -25.77
N GLY A 109 7.51 -34.68 -25.80
CA GLY A 109 6.74 -35.91 -26.00
C GLY A 109 6.28 -36.60 -24.70
N ARG A 110 5.58 -37.74 -24.85
CA ARG A 110 4.94 -38.46 -23.73
C ARG A 110 5.93 -38.79 -22.60
N GLY A 111 5.54 -38.51 -21.36
CA GLY A 111 6.28 -38.89 -20.15
C GLY A 111 7.41 -37.94 -19.76
N LYS A 112 7.69 -36.89 -20.55
CA LYS A 112 8.68 -35.85 -20.21
C LYS A 112 7.97 -34.55 -19.84
N ALA A 113 8.51 -33.83 -18.87
CA ALA A 113 7.94 -32.56 -18.42
C ALA A 113 8.12 -31.48 -19.50
N CYS A 114 7.04 -30.76 -19.82
CA CYS A 114 7.14 -29.57 -20.66
C CYS A 114 7.89 -28.48 -19.90
N THR A 115 8.82 -27.81 -20.57
CA THR A 115 9.61 -26.71 -20.00
C THR A 115 9.23 -25.42 -20.71
N ILE A 116 9.03 -24.36 -19.96
CA ILE A 116 8.84 -23.02 -20.51
C ILE A 116 10.09 -22.19 -20.23
N THR A 117 10.63 -21.59 -21.29
CA THR A 117 11.80 -20.72 -21.27
C THR A 117 11.38 -19.32 -21.68
N TRP A 118 11.80 -18.28 -20.97
CA TRP A 118 11.48 -16.89 -21.28
C TRP A 118 12.69 -15.96 -21.11
N SER A 119 12.58 -14.75 -21.63
CA SER A 119 13.54 -13.67 -21.44
C SER A 119 12.84 -12.37 -21.07
N TYR A 120 13.56 -11.49 -20.38
CA TYR A 120 13.20 -10.09 -20.26
C TYR A 120 14.03 -9.26 -21.24
N PRO A 121 13.49 -8.17 -21.80
CA PRO A 121 14.28 -7.29 -22.67
C PRO A 121 15.53 -6.77 -21.96
N ASP A 122 16.66 -6.82 -22.66
CA ASP A 122 17.98 -6.49 -22.08
C ASP A 122 18.02 -5.12 -21.40
N ALA A 123 17.33 -4.13 -21.97
CA ALA A 123 17.28 -2.76 -21.46
C ALA A 123 16.71 -2.63 -20.04
N VAL A 124 15.89 -3.60 -19.59
CA VAL A 124 15.24 -3.59 -18.27
C VAL A 124 15.48 -4.85 -17.46
N ARG A 125 16.11 -5.90 -18.01
CA ARG A 125 16.34 -7.19 -17.32
C ARG A 125 16.98 -6.99 -15.95
N GLU A 126 18.07 -6.22 -15.87
CA GLU A 126 18.78 -5.99 -14.62
C GLU A 126 17.88 -5.31 -13.57
N HIS A 127 17.13 -4.29 -13.99
CA HIS A 127 16.20 -3.57 -13.12
C HIS A 127 15.03 -4.44 -12.64
N LEU A 128 14.64 -5.47 -13.39
CA LEU A 128 13.57 -6.39 -13.00
C LEU A 128 14.09 -7.52 -12.09
N VAL A 129 15.21 -8.13 -12.45
CA VAL A 129 15.72 -9.35 -11.80
C VAL A 129 16.61 -9.03 -10.59
N ARG A 130 17.25 -7.85 -10.58
CA ARG A 130 18.01 -7.35 -9.42
C ARG A 130 17.70 -5.86 -9.21
N PRO A 131 16.45 -5.54 -8.81
CA PRO A 131 16.05 -4.15 -8.61
C PRO A 131 16.81 -3.52 -7.45
N ALA A 132 17.32 -2.31 -7.66
CA ALA A 132 17.89 -1.50 -6.58
C ALA A 132 16.80 -0.97 -5.62
N HIS A 133 15.62 -0.67 -6.15
CA HIS A 133 14.45 -0.22 -5.39
C HIS A 133 13.26 -1.11 -5.70
N TYR A 134 12.75 -1.80 -4.68
CA TYR A 134 11.72 -2.79 -4.88
C TYR A 134 10.70 -2.77 -3.75
N THR A 135 9.50 -3.26 -4.09
CA THR A 135 8.48 -3.65 -3.14
C THR A 135 8.43 -5.16 -3.08
N ARG A 136 8.44 -5.72 -1.87
CA ARG A 136 8.19 -7.14 -1.65
C ARG A 136 6.70 -7.42 -1.83
N ILE A 137 6.38 -8.28 -2.80
CA ILE A 137 5.01 -8.68 -3.12
C ILE A 137 4.84 -10.16 -2.76
N LEU A 138 3.89 -10.49 -1.89
CA LEU A 138 3.58 -11.88 -1.55
C LEU A 138 2.72 -12.48 -2.66
N LEU A 139 3.24 -13.51 -3.34
CA LEU A 139 2.54 -14.16 -4.43
C LEU A 139 1.25 -14.83 -3.95
N GLU A 140 1.26 -15.36 -2.72
CA GLU A 140 0.08 -15.96 -2.11
C GLU A 140 -1.11 -14.99 -2.07
N ILE A 141 -0.93 -13.80 -1.49
CA ILE A 141 -1.99 -12.78 -1.42
C ILE A 141 -2.40 -12.35 -2.83
N SER A 142 -1.44 -12.05 -3.70
CA SER A 142 -1.72 -11.66 -5.10
C SER A 142 -2.50 -12.73 -5.87
N SER A 143 -2.29 -14.01 -5.57
CA SER A 143 -2.96 -15.13 -6.24
C SER A 143 -4.41 -15.34 -5.79
N GLN A 144 -4.78 -14.88 -4.59
CA GLN A 144 -6.13 -14.97 -4.04
C GLN A 144 -7.07 -13.87 -4.59
N MET A 145 -6.51 -12.72 -4.98
CA MET A 145 -7.23 -11.59 -5.57
C MET A 145 -7.94 -12.02 -6.87
N ARG A 146 -9.25 -11.84 -6.97
CA ARG A 146 -10.10 -12.20 -8.12
C ARG A 146 -10.28 -11.06 -9.12
N SER A 147 -10.08 -9.80 -8.72
CA SER A 147 -10.11 -8.66 -9.63
C SER A 147 -8.71 -8.14 -9.98
N TYR A 148 -8.56 -7.69 -11.23
CA TYR A 148 -7.34 -7.03 -11.70
C TYR A 148 -7.02 -5.78 -10.88
N ALA A 149 -8.04 -4.94 -10.62
CA ALA A 149 -7.89 -3.72 -9.84
C ALA A 149 -7.42 -4.00 -8.40
N ALA A 150 -7.93 -5.04 -7.73
CA ALA A 150 -7.49 -5.37 -6.38
C ALA A 150 -6.03 -5.84 -6.36
N SER A 151 -5.60 -6.63 -7.35
CA SER A 151 -4.19 -7.02 -7.49
C SER A 151 -3.27 -5.81 -7.68
N VAL A 152 -3.67 -4.83 -8.50
CA VAL A 152 -2.91 -3.58 -8.68
C VAL A 152 -2.88 -2.75 -7.39
N LEU A 153 -4.01 -2.59 -6.71
CA LEU A 153 -4.09 -1.85 -5.46
C LEU A 153 -3.31 -2.52 -4.33
N TYR A 154 -3.27 -3.86 -4.28
CA TYR A 154 -2.41 -4.59 -3.34
C TYR A 154 -0.94 -4.24 -3.56
N GLU A 155 -0.45 -4.33 -4.80
CA GLU A 155 0.96 -4.04 -5.11
C GLU A 155 1.30 -2.56 -4.82
N LEU A 156 0.39 -1.63 -5.14
CA LEU A 156 0.54 -0.22 -4.79
C LEU A 156 0.53 0.01 -3.28
N GLY A 157 -0.40 -0.61 -2.56
CA GLY A 157 -0.49 -0.48 -1.12
C GLY A 157 0.76 -0.99 -0.43
N ALA A 158 1.29 -2.15 -0.86
CA ALA A 158 2.56 -2.69 -0.36
C ALA A 158 3.73 -1.72 -0.62
N ARG A 159 3.76 -1.05 -1.79
CA ARG A 159 4.79 -0.04 -2.11
C ARG A 159 4.72 1.17 -1.19
N TYR A 160 3.51 1.67 -0.93
CA TYR A 160 3.29 2.91 -0.20
C TYR A 160 3.06 2.70 1.31
N LEU A 161 3.07 1.46 1.79
CA LEU A 161 2.84 1.12 3.19
C LEU A 161 3.88 1.76 4.12
N THR A 162 5.14 1.75 3.70
CA THR A 162 6.27 2.36 4.41
C THR A 162 6.57 3.78 3.93
N SER A 163 5.76 4.34 3.03
CA SER A 163 5.94 5.73 2.58
C SER A 163 5.51 6.70 3.68
N PRO A 164 6.26 7.76 3.98
CA PRO A 164 5.94 8.72 5.04
C PRO A 164 4.53 9.34 4.90
N ALA A 165 4.11 9.63 3.66
CA ALA A 165 2.80 10.21 3.39
C ALA A 165 1.67 9.16 3.35
N GLN A 166 2.03 7.87 3.23
CA GLN A 166 1.11 6.76 2.97
C GLN A 166 0.10 7.07 1.85
N LEU A 167 0.55 7.79 0.81
CA LEU A 167 -0.26 8.23 -0.30
C LEU A 167 0.42 7.85 -1.60
N THR A 168 -0.35 7.27 -2.53
CA THR A 168 0.13 6.99 -3.88
C THR A 168 0.40 8.28 -4.66
N MET A 169 1.02 8.15 -5.84
CA MET A 169 1.03 9.23 -6.83
C MET A 169 -0.36 9.80 -7.09
N ARG A 170 -0.43 11.11 -7.35
CA ARG A 170 -1.63 11.82 -7.80
C ARG A 170 -1.66 11.82 -9.31
N GLU A 171 -2.72 11.27 -9.87
CA GLU A 171 -2.88 11.13 -11.31
C GLU A 171 -4.35 11.34 -11.70
N ASP A 172 -4.59 11.65 -12.96
CA ASP A 172 -5.93 11.89 -13.47
C ASP A 172 -6.80 10.62 -13.50
N VAL A 173 -8.12 10.79 -13.54
CA VAL A 173 -9.10 9.68 -13.54
C VAL A 173 -8.89 8.72 -14.73
N LEU A 174 -8.52 9.22 -15.91
CA LEU A 174 -8.29 8.40 -17.09
C LEU A 174 -7.03 7.55 -16.94
N TRP A 175 -5.97 8.13 -16.38
CA TRP A 175 -4.75 7.39 -16.02
C TRP A 175 -5.05 6.24 -15.06
N TRP A 176 -5.77 6.52 -13.96
CA TRP A 176 -6.15 5.49 -13.00
C TRP A 176 -7.06 4.42 -13.59
N ALA A 177 -7.98 4.78 -14.48
CA ALA A 177 -8.79 3.80 -15.17
C ALA A 177 -7.94 2.88 -16.06
N SER A 178 -6.95 3.43 -16.77
CA SER A 178 -6.03 2.64 -17.58
C SER A 178 -5.23 1.66 -16.70
N VAL A 179 -4.70 2.13 -15.58
CA VAL A 179 -3.90 1.34 -14.64
C VAL A 179 -4.71 0.30 -13.88
N LEU A 180 -5.93 0.62 -13.41
CA LEU A 180 -6.77 -0.30 -12.63
C LEU A 180 -7.62 -1.25 -13.49
N THR A 181 -7.70 -1.04 -14.80
CA THR A 181 -8.38 -1.99 -15.70
C THR A 181 -7.42 -2.72 -16.64
N GLY A 182 -6.16 -2.28 -16.69
CA GLY A 182 -5.14 -2.83 -17.58
C GLY A 182 -5.45 -2.55 -19.05
N ARG A 183 -6.14 -1.45 -19.36
CA ARG A 183 -6.58 -1.11 -20.72
C ARG A 183 -5.85 0.11 -21.25
N SER A 184 -5.36 0.03 -22.49
CA SER A 184 -4.71 1.16 -23.17
C SER A 184 -5.67 1.98 -24.04
N ASP A 185 -6.85 1.44 -24.35
CA ASP A 185 -7.81 1.98 -25.34
C ASP A 185 -8.83 2.97 -24.76
N LEU A 186 -8.67 3.36 -23.49
CA LEU A 186 -9.56 4.30 -22.83
C LEU A 186 -9.29 5.74 -23.30
N VAL A 187 -10.33 6.39 -23.82
CA VAL A 187 -10.29 7.82 -24.21
C VAL A 187 -11.07 8.71 -23.23
N LYS A 188 -12.12 8.15 -22.61
CA LYS A 188 -12.96 8.84 -21.63
C LYS A 188 -13.46 7.87 -20.58
N VAL A 189 -13.70 8.38 -19.37
CA VAL A 189 -14.15 7.58 -18.22
C VAL A 189 -15.26 8.33 -17.49
N ASP A 190 -16.37 7.64 -17.25
CA ASP A 190 -17.37 8.09 -16.28
C ASP A 190 -16.88 7.71 -14.88
N TYR A 191 -16.50 8.72 -14.10
CA TYR A 191 -15.96 8.53 -12.76
C TYR A 191 -16.92 7.76 -11.84
N ARG A 192 -18.23 8.01 -11.91
CA ARG A 192 -19.21 7.38 -11.02
C ARG A 192 -19.30 5.87 -11.29
N ILE A 193 -19.28 5.47 -12.56
CA ILE A 193 -19.26 4.06 -12.96
C ILE A 193 -17.93 3.42 -12.55
N PHE A 194 -16.80 4.07 -12.88
CA PHE A 194 -15.47 3.57 -12.54
C PHE A 194 -15.28 3.38 -11.02
N HIS A 195 -15.73 4.36 -10.23
CA HIS A 195 -15.69 4.30 -8.77
C HIS A 195 -16.54 3.15 -8.23
N ARG A 196 -17.80 3.01 -8.69
CA ARG A 196 -18.73 1.96 -8.22
C ARG A 196 -18.27 0.56 -8.62
N ASP A 197 -17.91 0.38 -9.88
CA ASP A 197 -17.74 -0.96 -10.47
C ASP A 197 -16.31 -1.48 -10.41
N THR A 198 -15.33 -0.59 -10.25
CA THR A 198 -13.91 -0.96 -10.20
C THR A 198 -13.31 -0.61 -8.85
N ILE A 199 -13.21 0.67 -8.49
CA ILE A 199 -12.47 1.11 -7.30
C ILE A 199 -13.08 0.53 -6.02
N LYS A 200 -14.38 0.76 -5.78
CA LYS A 200 -15.05 0.33 -4.53
C LYS A 200 -15.01 -1.18 -4.34
N LYS A 201 -15.20 -1.95 -5.42
CA LYS A 201 -15.13 -3.42 -5.37
C LYS A 201 -13.70 -3.90 -5.08
N ALA A 202 -12.70 -3.29 -5.73
CA ALA A 202 -11.30 -3.62 -5.53
C ALA A 202 -10.79 -3.28 -4.12
N LEU A 203 -11.19 -2.13 -3.57
CA LEU A 203 -10.85 -1.74 -2.19
C LEU A 203 -11.49 -2.68 -1.17
N ALA A 204 -12.75 -3.09 -1.37
CA ALA A 204 -13.42 -4.04 -0.48
C ALA A 204 -12.78 -5.44 -0.53
N GLU A 205 -12.37 -5.88 -1.73
CA GLU A 205 -11.63 -7.13 -1.91
C GLU A 205 -10.25 -7.08 -1.22
N LEU A 206 -9.50 -5.99 -1.44
CA LEU A 206 -8.21 -5.75 -0.79
C LEU A 206 -8.34 -5.74 0.74
N ASP A 207 -9.32 -5.02 1.29
CA ASP A 207 -9.56 -4.99 2.73
C ASP A 207 -9.95 -6.36 3.31
N THR A 208 -10.49 -7.26 2.48
CA THR A 208 -10.82 -8.62 2.92
C THR A 208 -9.59 -9.54 2.93
N LEU A 209 -8.69 -9.38 1.95
CA LEU A 209 -7.58 -10.30 1.73
C LEU A 209 -6.23 -9.85 2.34
N SER A 210 -6.03 -8.54 2.51
CA SER A 210 -4.80 -7.99 3.10
C SER A 210 -4.96 -7.83 4.61
N GLU A 211 -4.06 -8.42 5.37
CA GLU A 211 -4.02 -8.30 6.83
C GLU A 211 -3.22 -7.09 7.31
N ASP A 212 -2.23 -6.65 6.54
CA ASP A 212 -1.31 -5.58 6.96
C ASP A 212 -1.88 -4.17 6.76
N PHE A 213 -2.75 -3.98 5.75
CA PHE A 213 -3.26 -2.65 5.42
C PHE A 213 -4.59 -2.69 4.68
N ARG A 214 -5.29 -1.56 4.72
CA ARG A 214 -6.40 -1.22 3.82
C ARG A 214 -6.06 0.04 3.04
N MET A 215 -6.87 0.33 2.03
CA MET A 215 -6.72 1.56 1.25
C MET A 215 -8.03 2.34 1.17
N GLU A 216 -7.91 3.66 1.06
CA GLU A 216 -9.03 4.58 0.85
C GLU A 216 -8.72 5.46 -0.36
N VAL A 217 -9.72 5.71 -1.21
CA VAL A 217 -9.57 6.62 -2.34
C VAL A 217 -9.66 8.07 -1.85
N VAL A 218 -8.75 8.91 -2.34
CA VAL A 218 -8.73 10.35 -2.09
C VAL A 218 -9.09 11.04 -3.40
N GLU A 219 -10.27 11.68 -3.42
CA GLU A 219 -10.78 12.41 -4.58
C GLU A 219 -10.26 13.85 -4.59
N HIS A 220 -9.67 14.27 -5.70
CA HIS A 220 -9.31 15.66 -5.92
C HIS A 220 -10.28 16.28 -6.93
N LYS A 221 -11.05 17.26 -6.46
CA LYS A 221 -12.12 17.89 -7.23
C LYS A 221 -11.68 19.23 -7.80
N ARG A 222 -12.05 19.50 -9.04
CA ARG A 222 -12.06 20.83 -9.63
C ARG A 222 -13.52 21.23 -9.87
N GLY A 223 -14.01 22.15 -9.06
CA GLY A 223 -15.44 22.45 -8.98
C GLY A 223 -16.24 21.22 -8.52
N ARG A 224 -17.21 20.78 -9.34
CA ARG A 224 -18.05 19.60 -9.04
C ARG A 224 -17.50 18.28 -9.58
N LYS A 225 -16.44 18.32 -10.40
CA LYS A 225 -15.91 17.15 -11.08
C LYS A 225 -14.68 16.62 -10.35
N VAL A 226 -14.60 15.30 -10.18
CA VAL A 226 -13.36 14.62 -9.75
C VAL A 226 -12.44 14.54 -10.96
N GLU A 227 -11.27 15.17 -10.88
CA GLU A 227 -10.29 15.20 -11.98
C GLU A 227 -9.13 14.25 -11.72
N GLU A 228 -8.70 14.12 -10.47
CA GLU A 228 -7.54 13.34 -10.09
C GLU A 228 -7.85 12.49 -8.86
N LEU A 229 -7.11 11.39 -8.72
CA LEU A 229 -7.24 10.45 -7.61
C LEU A 229 -5.87 10.18 -7.00
N GLN A 230 -5.90 9.88 -5.71
CA GLN A 230 -4.83 9.20 -4.98
C GLN A 230 -5.45 8.07 -4.17
N PHE A 231 -4.61 7.18 -3.65
CA PHE A 231 -5.01 6.21 -2.65
C PHE A 231 -4.18 6.39 -1.40
N ARG A 232 -4.86 6.46 -0.26
CA ARG A 232 -4.26 6.46 1.06
C ARG A 232 -4.12 5.02 1.54
N VAL A 233 -2.93 4.64 1.97
CA VAL A 233 -2.65 3.36 2.63
C VAL A 233 -2.84 3.57 4.13
N ILE A 234 -3.56 2.65 4.77
CA ILE A 234 -3.83 2.70 6.21
C ILE A 234 -3.44 1.35 6.79
N THR A 235 -2.41 1.35 7.63
CA THR A 235 -1.95 0.14 8.32
C THR A 235 -3.06 -0.41 9.21
N LYS A 236 -3.27 -1.72 9.16
CA LYS A 236 -4.19 -2.41 10.07
C LYS A 236 -3.42 -2.75 11.36
N PRO A 237 -4.00 -2.49 12.54
CA PRO A 237 -3.40 -2.96 13.78
C PRO A 237 -3.38 -4.49 13.75
N LYS A 238 -2.18 -5.08 13.91
CA LYS A 238 -2.05 -6.53 14.06
C LYS A 238 -2.68 -6.89 15.40
N LEU A 239 -3.78 -7.66 15.38
CA LEU A 239 -4.23 -8.38 16.56
C LEU A 239 -3.07 -9.24 16.99
N ALA A 240 -2.49 -8.97 18.16
CA ALA A 240 -1.38 -9.75 18.71
C ALA A 240 -1.80 -11.22 18.74
N GLN A 241 -1.30 -12.00 17.79
CA GLN A 241 -1.26 -13.44 17.92
C GLN A 241 0.05 -13.74 18.62
N ASP A 242 -0.06 -14.20 19.85
CA ASP A 242 1.05 -14.71 20.64
C ASP A 242 1.76 -15.84 19.87
N GLY A 243 3.09 -15.74 19.76
CA GLY A 243 3.95 -16.88 19.47
C GLY A 243 4.73 -16.82 18.16
N ALA A 244 6.02 -16.48 18.30
CA ALA A 244 7.14 -16.85 17.45
C ALA A 244 7.27 -16.23 16.04
N ALA A 245 8.22 -15.30 15.97
CA ALA A 245 9.15 -15.03 14.87
C ALA A 245 8.58 -14.52 13.53
N SER A 246 8.77 -13.21 13.30
CA SER A 246 9.57 -12.80 12.15
C SER A 246 10.11 -11.37 12.35
N GLN A 247 11.39 -11.29 12.75
CA GLN A 247 12.21 -10.08 12.61
C GLN A 247 12.54 -9.85 11.12
N ALA A 248 11.51 -9.60 10.31
CA ALA A 248 11.66 -9.24 8.89
C ALA A 248 11.00 -7.88 8.56
N ALA A 249 10.79 -7.03 9.57
CA ALA A 249 10.64 -5.59 9.37
C ALA A 249 12.03 -4.97 9.18
N ALA A 250 12.72 -5.35 8.11
CA ALA A 250 13.96 -4.68 7.72
C ALA A 250 13.56 -3.32 7.12
N ALA A 251 14.01 -2.25 7.79
CA ALA A 251 13.78 -0.86 7.45
C ALA A 251 13.95 -0.58 5.96
N VAL A 252 12.91 -0.02 5.35
CA VAL A 252 13.01 0.60 4.02
C VAL A 252 13.73 1.92 4.22
N PHE A 253 14.93 2.05 3.66
CA PHE A 253 15.74 3.27 3.72
C PHE A 253 15.07 4.38 2.89
N ASP A 254 14.86 5.55 3.47
CA ASP A 254 14.57 6.76 2.72
C ASP A 254 15.85 7.25 2.04
N LEU A 255 16.00 6.83 0.80
CA LEU A 255 17.12 7.20 -0.05
C LEU A 255 17.13 8.68 -0.43
N GLU A 256 15.99 9.38 -0.36
CA GLU A 256 15.97 10.83 -0.52
C GLU A 256 16.71 11.50 0.64
N LEU A 257 16.55 11.00 1.87
CA LEU A 257 17.29 11.48 3.03
C LEU A 257 18.78 11.10 2.95
N VAL A 258 19.11 9.89 2.49
CA VAL A 258 20.52 9.47 2.28
C VAL A 258 21.18 10.33 1.20
N ASP A 259 20.52 10.57 0.07
CA ASP A 259 21.05 11.41 -1.01
C ASP A 259 21.19 12.87 -0.58
N ARG A 260 20.31 13.38 0.30
CA ARG A 260 20.47 14.71 0.93
C ARG A 260 21.70 14.77 1.84
N ILE A 261 21.92 13.76 2.68
CA ILE A 261 23.12 13.66 3.53
C ILE A 261 24.38 13.62 2.66
N VAL A 262 24.34 12.87 1.55
CA VAL A 262 25.45 12.83 0.57
C VAL A 262 25.65 14.17 -0.13
N GLY A 263 24.57 14.86 -0.51
CA GLY A 263 24.59 16.18 -1.14
C GLY A 263 25.19 17.29 -0.25
N VAL A 264 25.16 17.10 1.07
CA VAL A 264 25.82 17.96 2.06
C VAL A 264 27.32 17.68 2.19
N GLY A 265 27.85 16.65 1.50
CA GLY A 265 29.28 16.31 1.45
C GLY A 265 29.70 15.18 2.39
N ILE A 266 28.75 14.39 2.90
CA ILE A 266 29.01 13.24 3.77
C ILE A 266 29.10 11.98 2.89
N LYS A 267 30.06 11.08 3.15
CA LYS A 267 30.21 9.85 2.36
C LYS A 267 29.01 8.93 2.57
N ARG A 268 28.59 8.20 1.53
CA ARG A 268 27.43 7.30 1.58
C ARG A 268 27.48 6.29 2.74
N GLN A 269 28.64 5.70 3.02
CA GLN A 269 28.82 4.80 4.17
C GLN A 269 28.53 5.47 5.52
N ASP A 270 28.92 6.74 5.69
CA ASP A 270 28.63 7.50 6.89
C ASP A 270 27.15 7.92 6.95
N ALA A 271 26.51 8.19 5.80
CA ALA A 271 25.09 8.52 5.70
C ALA A 271 24.20 7.34 6.13
N GLU A 272 24.57 6.13 5.73
CA GLU A 272 23.93 4.88 6.17
C GLU A 272 24.10 4.66 7.68
N GLU A 273 25.28 4.95 8.24
CA GLU A 273 25.54 4.89 9.69
C GLU A 273 24.64 5.86 10.46
N PHE A 274 24.48 7.11 9.99
CA PHE A 274 23.57 8.08 10.62
C PHE A 274 22.11 7.62 10.58
N TYR A 275 21.69 6.98 9.49
CA TYR A 275 20.33 6.48 9.30
C TYR A 275 20.00 5.32 10.25
N VAL A 276 20.97 4.42 10.50
CA VAL A 276 20.80 3.29 11.43
C VAL A 276 20.82 3.73 12.89
N SER A 277 21.61 4.77 13.21
CA SER A 277 21.86 5.19 14.59
C SER A 277 20.96 6.32 15.10
N THR A 278 20.09 6.89 14.26
CA THR A 278 19.30 8.08 14.58
C THR A 278 17.86 7.92 14.10
N GLU A 279 16.90 8.38 14.89
CA GLU A 279 15.50 8.48 14.47
C GLU A 279 15.35 9.37 13.22
N GLU A 280 14.62 8.89 12.20
CA GLU A 280 14.59 9.49 10.85
C GLU A 280 14.11 10.95 10.86
N LEU A 281 13.12 11.31 11.69
CA LEU A 281 12.61 12.68 11.79
C LEU A 281 13.66 13.65 12.36
N VAL A 282 14.42 13.21 13.35
CA VAL A 282 15.51 13.98 13.97
C VAL A 282 16.64 14.15 12.96
N LEU A 283 16.97 13.08 12.24
CA LEU A 283 17.99 13.11 11.18
C LEU A 283 17.59 14.07 10.05
N ARG A 284 16.33 14.04 9.60
CA ARG A 284 15.81 14.94 8.57
C ARG A 284 15.88 16.40 8.98
N ALA A 285 15.45 16.73 10.20
CA ALA A 285 15.50 18.09 10.71
C ALA A 285 16.95 18.60 10.85
N ALA A 286 17.87 17.74 11.30
CA ALA A 286 19.28 18.08 11.40
C ALA A 286 19.91 18.29 10.02
N VAL A 287 19.62 17.43 9.03
CA VAL A 287 20.11 17.58 7.66
C VAL A 287 19.58 18.85 7.01
N GLU A 288 18.30 19.18 7.20
CA GLU A 288 17.72 20.45 6.73
C GLU A 288 18.41 21.66 7.36
N HIS A 289 18.70 21.62 8.66
CA HIS A 289 19.46 22.68 9.33
C HIS A 289 20.87 22.84 8.76
N VAL A 290 21.56 21.73 8.45
CA VAL A 290 22.88 21.79 7.81
C VAL A 290 22.79 22.34 6.39
N GLU A 291 21.79 21.94 5.60
CA GLU A 291 21.55 22.47 4.25
C GLU A 291 21.29 23.98 4.27
N GLN A 292 20.45 24.46 5.19
CA GLN A 292 20.18 25.91 5.36
C GLN A 292 21.46 26.66 5.74
N ARG A 293 22.29 26.10 6.63
CA ARG A 293 23.57 26.70 7.03
C ARG A 293 24.58 26.75 5.88
N ASN A 294 24.56 25.76 4.98
CA ASN A 294 25.45 25.67 3.83
C ASN A 294 25.03 26.64 2.70
N ARG A 295 23.73 26.96 2.58
CA ARG A 295 23.20 27.94 1.63
C ARG A 295 23.31 29.40 2.10
N ASN A 296 23.68 29.63 3.35
CA ASN A 296 23.77 30.98 3.90
C ASN A 296 25.15 31.60 3.65
N ASP A 297 25.25 32.42 2.60
CA ASP A 297 26.48 33.11 2.18
C ASP A 297 26.94 34.22 3.16
N THR A 298 26.11 34.59 4.14
CA THR A 298 26.47 35.59 5.16
C THR A 298 27.35 35.03 6.28
N LEU A 299 27.45 33.70 6.38
CA LEU A 299 28.22 33.01 7.41
C LEU A 299 29.44 32.33 6.80
N PRO A 300 30.57 32.19 7.54
CA PRO A 300 31.75 31.48 7.03
C PRO A 300 31.41 30.06 6.57
N PRO A 301 32.01 29.55 5.48
CA PRO A 301 31.72 28.20 4.99
C PRO A 301 32.06 27.13 6.03
N LEU A 302 31.24 26.07 6.11
CA LEU A 302 31.45 24.97 7.04
C LEU A 302 32.73 24.19 6.68
N LYS A 303 33.68 24.13 7.62
CA LYS A 303 34.93 23.37 7.44
C LYS A 303 34.71 21.85 7.37
N SER A 304 33.67 21.34 8.03
CA SER A 304 33.28 19.92 7.99
C SER A 304 31.78 19.75 8.21
N PRO A 305 31.00 19.54 7.13
CA PRO A 305 29.57 19.27 7.22
C PRO A 305 29.23 18.03 8.05
N LYS A 306 30.10 17.00 8.03
CA LYS A 306 29.97 15.78 8.86
C LYS A 306 30.05 16.07 10.36
N ALA A 307 31.05 16.85 10.78
CA ALA A 307 31.21 17.20 12.19
C ALA A 307 30.06 18.09 12.68
N TYR A 308 29.61 19.00 11.81
CA TYR A 308 28.47 19.87 12.09
C TYR A 308 27.16 19.07 12.20
N LEU A 309 26.92 18.06 11.35
CA LEU A 309 25.76 17.18 11.47
C LEU A 309 25.80 16.34 12.76
N ARG A 310 26.96 15.80 13.16
CA ARG A 310 27.11 15.10 14.46
C ARG A 310 26.78 16.01 15.64
N ASP A 311 27.25 17.24 15.59
CA ASP A 311 26.94 18.24 16.62
C ASP A 311 25.46 18.64 16.58
N ALA A 312 24.90 18.81 15.37
CA ALA A 312 23.48 19.10 15.09
C ALA A 312 22.55 18.10 15.79
N LEU A 313 22.89 16.82 15.63
CA LEU A 313 22.18 15.69 16.23
C LEU A 313 22.39 15.63 17.75
N LYS A 314 23.61 15.87 18.23
CA LYS A 314 23.95 15.80 19.67
C LYS A 314 23.28 16.90 20.49
N LYS A 315 23.17 18.12 19.96
CA LYS A 315 22.59 19.27 20.67
C LYS A 315 21.16 19.60 20.25
N GLN A 316 20.53 18.76 19.40
CA GLN A 316 19.16 18.94 18.93
C GLN A 316 18.87 20.37 18.44
N TYR A 317 19.74 20.91 17.58
CA TYR A 317 19.64 22.29 17.11
C TYR A 317 18.30 22.62 16.41
N ALA A 318 17.54 21.61 15.98
CA ALA A 318 16.19 21.76 15.44
C ALA A 318 15.09 22.03 16.50
N GLY A 319 15.43 22.03 17.79
CA GLY A 319 14.50 22.23 18.91
C GLY A 319 14.51 23.62 19.55
N VAL A 320 15.48 24.50 19.26
CA VAL A 320 15.56 25.83 19.90
C VAL A 320 16.20 26.86 18.96
N ALA A 321 15.39 27.73 18.35
CA ALA A 321 15.79 29.06 17.91
C ALA A 321 14.57 29.99 17.78
N GLU A 322 14.32 30.77 18.83
CA GLU A 322 13.63 32.07 18.74
C GLU A 322 14.49 33.05 17.92
N GLY A 323 13.87 33.91 17.12
CA GLY A 323 14.56 35.03 16.44
C GLY A 323 13.88 35.51 15.16
N ASP A 324 12.99 36.49 15.33
CA ASP A 324 12.35 37.38 14.35
C ASP A 324 12.74 37.29 12.86
N ALA A 325 11.79 36.79 12.05
CA ALA A 325 11.55 37.29 10.69
C ALA A 325 10.08 37.00 10.29
N LYS A 326 9.35 38.04 9.89
CA LYS A 326 7.98 37.96 9.36
C LYS A 326 7.87 36.90 8.26
N PRO A 327 6.90 35.95 8.33
CA PRO A 327 6.75 34.92 7.30
C PRO A 327 6.02 35.45 6.06
N ALA A 328 6.68 35.35 4.90
CA ALA A 328 5.98 35.19 3.63
C ALA A 328 5.44 33.74 3.58
N GLY A 329 4.12 33.61 3.50
CA GLY A 329 3.41 32.35 3.78
C GLY A 329 3.71 31.19 2.82
N PRO A 330 3.82 29.95 3.33
CA PRO A 330 3.67 28.74 2.54
C PRO A 330 2.21 28.51 2.13
N LEU A 331 1.99 28.03 0.91
CA LEU A 331 0.70 27.54 0.43
C LEU A 331 0.15 26.46 1.38
N SER A 332 -0.95 26.78 2.06
CA SER A 332 -1.62 25.92 3.02
C SER A 332 -2.10 24.60 2.40
N GLN A 333 -1.53 23.49 2.85
CA GLN A 333 -2.30 22.25 2.95
C GLN A 333 -3.44 22.50 3.95
N PRO A 334 -4.68 22.01 3.72
CA PRO A 334 -5.73 22.16 4.70
C PRO A 334 -5.33 21.36 5.95
N VAL A 335 -4.85 22.06 6.97
CA VAL A 335 -4.76 21.54 8.33
C VAL A 335 -6.18 21.13 8.68
N PRO A 336 -6.46 19.84 8.99
CA PRO A 336 -7.81 19.44 9.36
C PRO A 336 -8.25 20.34 10.50
N SER A 337 -9.39 20.99 10.29
CA SER A 337 -9.97 21.92 11.24
C SER A 337 -10.10 21.25 12.61
N LEU A 338 -10.08 22.05 13.68
CA LEU A 338 -10.30 21.53 15.03
C LEU A 338 -11.60 20.71 15.09
N GLN A 339 -12.63 21.11 14.33
CA GLN A 339 -13.87 20.36 14.17
C GLN A 339 -13.66 18.99 13.51
N GLU A 340 -12.89 18.87 12.43
CA GLU A 340 -12.61 17.58 11.79
C GLU A 340 -11.77 16.65 12.67
N LYS A 341 -10.82 17.20 13.43
CA LYS A 341 -10.03 16.44 14.41
C LYS A 341 -10.91 15.92 15.56
N LEU A 342 -11.79 16.77 16.09
CA LEU A 342 -12.76 16.38 17.13
C LEU A 342 -13.77 15.36 16.61
N GLN A 343 -14.23 15.49 15.36
CA GLN A 343 -15.16 14.53 14.75
C GLN A 343 -14.52 13.15 14.60
N ARG A 344 -13.28 13.08 14.12
CA ARG A 344 -12.52 11.81 14.04
C ARG A 344 -12.31 11.19 15.41
N LEU A 345 -11.96 12.00 16.41
CA LEU A 345 -11.77 11.53 17.78
C LEU A 345 -13.07 10.95 18.37
N ARG A 346 -14.22 11.57 18.09
CA ARG A 346 -15.54 11.05 18.49
C ARG A 346 -15.89 9.74 17.79
N GLU A 347 -15.57 9.61 16.49
CA GLU A 347 -15.80 8.38 15.73
C GLU A 347 -14.93 7.22 16.22
N GLU A 348 -13.66 7.48 16.53
CA GLU A 348 -12.75 6.51 17.12
C GLU A 348 -13.18 6.09 18.52
N TRP A 349 -13.60 7.04 19.36
CA TRP A 349 -14.14 6.76 20.70
C TRP A 349 -15.40 5.88 20.60
N ALA A 350 -16.32 6.20 19.68
CA ALA A 350 -17.53 5.42 19.46
C ALA A 350 -17.22 4.01 18.96
N HIS A 351 -16.18 3.85 18.13
CA HIS A 351 -15.72 2.53 17.70
C HIS A 351 -15.11 1.73 18.86
N HIS A 352 -14.26 2.37 19.66
CA HIS A 352 -13.65 1.75 20.85
C HIS A 352 -14.71 1.28 21.85
N LYS A 353 -15.71 2.12 22.15
CA LYS A 353 -16.85 1.75 23.01
C LYS A 353 -17.69 0.61 22.44
N ALA A 354 -17.93 0.58 21.13
CA ALA A 354 -18.63 -0.54 20.49
C ALA A 354 -17.85 -1.87 20.62
N MET A 355 -16.51 -1.83 20.56
CA MET A 355 -15.68 -3.02 20.78
C MET A 355 -15.70 -3.47 22.24
N GLN A 356 -15.68 -2.55 23.20
CA GLN A 356 -15.84 -2.87 24.62
C GLN A 356 -17.23 -3.47 24.91
N ALA A 357 -18.30 -2.93 24.32
CA ALA A 357 -19.65 -3.47 24.45
C ALA A 357 -19.73 -4.90 23.91
N ARG A 358 -19.08 -5.18 22.77
CA ARG A 358 -19.00 -6.54 22.22
C ARG A 358 -18.30 -7.50 23.18
N ALA A 359 -17.17 -7.08 23.76
CA ALA A 359 -16.44 -7.91 24.72
C ALA A 359 -17.30 -8.23 25.96
N GLN A 360 -18.01 -7.23 26.49
CA GLN A 360 -18.94 -7.43 27.60
C GLN A 360 -20.11 -8.35 27.22
N PHE A 361 -20.69 -8.17 26.04
CA PHE A 361 -21.74 -9.06 25.52
C PHE A 361 -21.28 -10.52 25.45
N MET A 362 -20.05 -10.78 24.99
CA MET A 362 -19.51 -12.14 24.93
C MET A 362 -19.23 -12.76 26.30
N ALA A 363 -19.03 -11.92 27.32
CA ALA A 363 -18.82 -12.35 28.70
C ALA A 363 -20.12 -12.54 29.50
N MET A 364 -21.26 -12.02 29.01
CA MET A 364 -22.59 -12.18 29.61
C MET A 364 -23.09 -13.63 29.51
N ASP A 365 -23.94 -14.01 30.46
CA ASP A 365 -24.57 -15.33 30.40
C ASP A 365 -25.58 -15.43 29.25
N GLN A 366 -26.08 -16.65 28.97
CA GLN A 366 -26.96 -16.87 27.83
C GLN A 366 -28.33 -16.15 27.99
N THR A 367 -28.81 -15.97 29.22
CA THR A 367 -30.09 -15.33 29.52
C THR A 367 -30.00 -13.83 29.27
N GLU A 368 -28.93 -13.20 29.75
CA GLU A 368 -28.60 -11.79 29.56
C GLU A 368 -28.36 -11.46 28.08
N ARG A 369 -27.62 -12.33 27.37
CA ARG A 369 -27.40 -12.17 25.92
C ARG A 369 -28.71 -12.21 25.15
N ASN A 370 -29.58 -13.17 25.44
CA ASN A 370 -30.89 -13.27 24.80
C ASN A 370 -31.77 -12.04 25.09
N ALA A 371 -31.73 -11.52 26.32
CA ALA A 371 -32.44 -10.30 26.68
C ALA A 371 -31.93 -9.07 25.91
N CYS A 372 -30.62 -8.92 25.74
CA CYS A 372 -30.02 -7.83 24.95
C CYS A 372 -30.42 -7.90 23.48
N LEU A 373 -30.43 -9.10 22.88
CA LEU A 373 -30.86 -9.31 21.50
C LEU A 373 -32.34 -8.96 21.31
N ALA A 374 -33.22 -9.45 22.20
CA ALA A 374 -34.65 -9.16 22.14
C ALA A 374 -34.96 -7.67 22.29
N ARG A 375 -34.23 -6.97 23.17
CA ARG A 375 -34.33 -5.51 23.31
C ARG A 375 -33.87 -4.78 22.05
N PHE A 376 -32.77 -5.19 21.42
CA PHE A 376 -32.33 -4.59 20.15
C PHE A 376 -33.38 -4.74 19.04
N GLU A 377 -33.99 -5.93 18.94
CA GLU A 377 -35.03 -6.21 17.96
C GLU A 377 -36.29 -5.37 18.14
N THR A 378 -36.61 -5.04 19.39
CA THR A 378 -37.81 -4.26 19.74
C THR A 378 -37.54 -2.75 19.67
N GLU A 379 -36.44 -2.29 20.26
CA GLU A 379 -36.17 -0.87 20.48
C GLU A 379 -35.43 -0.22 19.30
N ARG A 380 -34.57 -0.95 18.58
CA ARG A 380 -33.66 -0.34 17.60
C ARG A 380 -33.82 -0.84 16.17
N LEU A 381 -34.12 -2.12 15.97
CA LEU A 381 -34.27 -2.73 14.66
C LEU A 381 -35.36 -2.07 13.76
N PRO A 382 -36.47 -1.50 14.29
CA PRO A 382 -37.44 -0.77 13.48
C PRO A 382 -36.91 0.55 12.88
N GLU A 383 -35.94 1.17 13.55
CA GLU A 383 -35.39 2.49 13.17
C GLU A 383 -34.16 2.39 12.25
N VAL A 384 -33.53 1.21 12.15
CA VAL A 384 -32.35 1.03 11.31
C VAL A 384 -32.73 0.88 9.84
N ALA A 385 -31.83 1.30 8.94
CA ALA A 385 -32.05 1.23 7.50
C ALA A 385 -32.38 -0.19 7.02
N SER A 386 -33.29 -0.30 6.04
CA SER A 386 -33.81 -1.58 5.52
C SER A 386 -32.74 -2.64 5.21
N PRO A 387 -31.56 -2.32 4.61
CA PRO A 387 -30.52 -3.32 4.37
C PRO A 387 -29.93 -3.92 5.65
N ILE A 388 -29.81 -3.13 6.73
CA ILE A 388 -29.29 -3.58 8.03
C ILE A 388 -30.33 -4.47 8.71
N ALA A 389 -31.61 -4.07 8.68
CA ALA A 389 -32.70 -4.88 9.22
C ALA A 389 -32.83 -6.23 8.51
N LYS A 390 -32.65 -6.27 7.19
CA LYS A 390 -32.63 -7.53 6.41
C LYS A 390 -31.42 -8.40 6.78
N ALA A 391 -30.25 -7.80 6.96
CA ALA A 391 -29.04 -8.53 7.33
C ALA A 391 -29.14 -9.11 8.77
N TRP A 392 -29.76 -8.38 9.70
CA TRP A 392 -30.07 -8.89 11.04
C TRP A 392 -31.02 -10.08 11.01
N ARG A 393 -32.12 -10.02 10.25
CA ARG A 393 -33.07 -11.15 10.15
C ARG A 393 -32.44 -12.41 9.53
N ARG A 394 -31.40 -12.26 8.70
CA ARG A 394 -30.73 -13.38 8.03
C ARG A 394 -29.62 -13.98 8.89
N ASP A 395 -28.73 -13.15 9.43
CA ASP A 395 -27.49 -13.60 10.08
C ASP A 395 -27.37 -13.12 11.55
N GLY A 396 -28.37 -12.44 12.11
CA GLY A 396 -28.37 -11.93 13.47
C GLY A 396 -27.14 -11.07 13.82
N ILE A 397 -26.56 -11.35 14.98
CA ILE A 397 -25.34 -10.68 15.47
C ILE A 397 -24.09 -11.06 14.65
N ASP A 398 -24.10 -12.20 13.95
CA ASP A 398 -22.97 -12.66 13.11
C ASP A 398 -22.88 -11.88 11.78
N SER A 399 -23.91 -11.10 11.46
CA SER A 399 -23.86 -10.16 10.35
C SER A 399 -22.81 -9.07 10.59
N ARG A 400 -21.83 -8.91 9.70
CA ARG A 400 -20.79 -7.86 9.81
C ARG A 400 -21.38 -6.45 9.93
N ILE A 401 -22.50 -6.16 9.25
CA ILE A 401 -23.12 -4.83 9.24
C ILE A 401 -24.12 -4.68 10.40
N ALA A 402 -24.94 -5.70 10.64
CA ALA A 402 -25.96 -5.62 11.69
C ALA A 402 -25.36 -5.80 13.09
N GLY A 403 -24.36 -6.68 13.25
CA GLY A 403 -23.59 -6.84 14.49
C GLY A 403 -22.83 -5.56 14.90
N SER A 404 -22.25 -4.82 13.94
CA SER A 404 -21.65 -3.51 14.23
C SER A 404 -22.68 -2.48 14.72
N THR A 405 -23.89 -2.52 14.14
CA THR A 405 -25.00 -1.65 14.55
C THR A 405 -25.52 -2.02 15.94
N PHE A 406 -25.62 -3.32 16.25
CA PHE A 406 -25.93 -3.84 17.58
C PHE A 406 -24.89 -3.42 18.62
N ASN A 407 -23.60 -3.62 18.34
CA ASN A 407 -22.53 -3.25 19.28
C ASN A 407 -22.52 -1.75 19.61
N ARG A 408 -22.83 -0.88 18.62
CA ARG A 408 -22.95 0.56 18.85
C ARG A 408 -24.18 0.91 19.69
N TRP A 409 -25.32 0.27 19.44
CA TRP A 409 -26.51 0.43 20.28
C TRP A 409 -26.25 -0.06 21.71
N LEU A 410 -25.66 -1.24 21.86
CA LEU A 410 -25.34 -1.82 23.14
C LEU A 410 -24.38 -0.95 23.95
N ALA A 411 -23.39 -0.33 23.30
CA ALA A 411 -22.52 0.65 23.95
C ALA A 411 -23.30 1.84 24.53
N GLY A 412 -24.33 2.32 23.84
CA GLY A 412 -25.21 3.39 24.35
C GLY A 412 -26.12 2.93 25.49
N VAL A 413 -26.47 1.64 25.55
CA VAL A 413 -27.25 1.06 26.65
C VAL A 413 -26.39 0.83 27.89
N LEU A 414 -25.16 0.34 27.72
CA LEU A 414 -24.22 0.05 28.81
C LEU A 414 -23.62 1.31 29.43
N TRP A 415 -23.40 2.34 28.62
CA TRP A 415 -22.86 3.63 29.05
C TRP A 415 -23.77 4.76 28.58
N PRO A 416 -24.93 4.97 29.24
CA PRO A 416 -25.84 6.04 28.89
C PRO A 416 -25.24 7.41 29.26
N GLY A 417 -25.17 8.32 28.29
CA GLY A 417 -24.65 9.68 28.47
C GLY A 417 -24.03 10.24 27.20
N GLU A 418 -24.00 11.57 27.07
CA GLU A 418 -23.22 12.24 26.02
C GLU A 418 -21.73 12.18 26.34
N VAL A 419 -20.91 12.03 25.32
CA VAL A 419 -19.46 11.99 25.47
C VAL A 419 -18.97 13.36 25.94
N THR A 420 -18.32 13.42 27.10
CA THR A 420 -17.76 14.69 27.57
C THR A 420 -16.42 14.96 26.92
N ASP A 421 -16.03 16.23 26.82
CA ASP A 421 -14.70 16.62 26.32
C ASP A 421 -13.57 16.04 27.20
N SER A 422 -13.85 15.79 28.49
CA SER A 422 -12.94 15.11 29.42
C SER A 422 -12.73 13.64 29.05
N ASP A 423 -13.79 12.92 28.65
CA ASP A 423 -13.69 11.52 28.20
C ASP A 423 -12.90 11.39 26.90
N LEU A 424 -13.10 12.34 25.97
CA LEU A 424 -12.35 12.40 24.72
C LEU A 424 -10.87 12.75 24.96
N LEU A 425 -10.58 13.64 25.91
CA LEU A 425 -9.22 14.00 26.29
C LEU A 425 -8.49 12.81 26.93
N ASN A 426 -9.12 12.13 27.89
CA ASN A 426 -8.57 10.93 28.52
C ASN A 426 -8.33 9.81 27.50
N PHE A 427 -9.28 9.60 26.57
CA PHE A 427 -9.11 8.65 25.47
C PHE A 427 -7.95 9.02 24.54
N ALA A 428 -7.78 10.30 24.22
CA ALA A 428 -6.67 10.78 23.40
C ALA A 428 -5.30 10.60 24.11
N MET A 429 -5.25 10.80 25.43
CA MET A 429 -4.04 10.63 26.24
C MET A 429 -3.62 9.16 26.39
N LEU A 430 -4.59 8.26 26.64
CA LEU A 430 -4.35 6.80 26.70
C LEU A 430 -3.87 6.21 25.38
N ARG A 431 -4.01 6.93 24.27
CA ARG A 431 -3.55 6.53 22.93
C ARG A 431 -2.08 6.92 22.66
N GLN A 432 -1.50 7.81 23.47
CA GLN A 432 -0.12 8.29 23.29
C GLN A 432 0.90 7.59 24.20
N THR A 433 0.42 6.88 25.22
CA THR A 433 1.17 5.90 26.02
C THR A 433 1.04 4.52 25.41
#